data_AF-A0A1H7CDN8-F1
#
_entry.id   AF-A0A1H7CDN8-F1
#
_cell.length_a   1.000
_cell.length_b   1.000
_cell.length_c   1.000
_cell.angle_alpha   90.00
_cell.angle_beta   90.00
_cell.angle_gamma   90.00
#
_symmetry.space_group_name_H-M   'P 1'
#
loop_
_entity.id
_entity.type
_entity.pdbx_description
1 polymer ?
#
loop_
_entity_poly.entity_id
_entity_poly.type
_entity_poly.pdbx_seq_one_letter_code
_entity_poly.pdbx_strand_id
1 'polypeptide(L)' 'MGYINPLLELPAGRELQALPVADRQRLARVLRELRTQANDEAEKAWARRKGPMAAYWRAVATYARHTAHALKG' A
#
# COMPACT_ATOMS: atom_id res chain seq x y z
N MET A 1 -0.92 17.95 -10.47
CA MET A 1 -0.70 16.62 -11.07
C MET A 1 -1.30 15.60 -10.11
N GLY A 2 -2.35 14.88 -10.52
CA GLY A 2 -3.02 13.91 -9.65
C GLY A 2 -2.10 12.75 -9.29
N TYR A 3 -2.31 12.14 -8.13
CA TYR A 3 -1.61 10.91 -7.73
C TYR A 3 -1.94 9.80 -8.73
N ILE A 4 -0.95 9.39 -9.54
CA ILE A 4 -1.07 8.24 -10.45
C ILE A 4 -0.92 6.96 -9.61
N ASN A 5 -1.90 6.06 -9.70
CA ASN A 5 -1.85 4.76 -9.05
C ASN A 5 -1.48 3.69 -10.09
N PRO A 6 -0.25 3.16 -10.10
CA PRO A 6 0.20 2.21 -11.11
C PRO A 6 -0.63 0.92 -11.14
N LEU A 7 -1.29 0.54 -10.05
CA LEU A 7 -2.20 -0.61 -10.06
C LEU A 7 -3.40 -0.41 -11.01
N LEU A 8 -3.91 0.81 -11.14
CA LEU A 8 -5.06 1.09 -12.00
C LEU A 8 -4.70 1.14 -13.49
N GLU A 9 -3.41 1.21 -13.82
CA GLU A 9 -2.89 1.07 -15.20
C GLU A 9 -2.77 -0.41 -15.61
N LEU A 10 -2.89 -1.35 -14.67
CA LEU A 10 -2.77 -2.78 -14.92
C LEU A 10 -4.16 -3.45 -14.91
N PRO A 11 -4.46 -4.38 -15.85
CA PRO A 11 -5.75 -5.06 -15.89
C PRO A 11 -6.16 -5.70 -14.55
N ALA A 12 -5.28 -6.48 -13.93
CA ALA A 12 -5.56 -7.14 -12.65
C ALA A 12 -5.78 -6.16 -11.49
N GLY A 13 -5.13 -4.99 -11.50
CA GLY A 13 -5.33 -3.99 -10.45
C GLY A 13 -6.67 -3.25 -10.58
N ARG A 14 -7.24 -3.16 -11.78
CA ARG A 14 -8.60 -2.62 -12.00
C ARG A 14 -9.69 -3.55 -11.44
N GLU A 15 -9.45 -4.87 -11.41
CA GLU A 15 -10.41 -5.83 -10.85
C GLU A 15 -10.73 -5.58 -9.37
N LEU A 16 -9.82 -4.94 -8.62
CA LEU A 16 -10.06 -4.53 -7.23
C LEU A 16 -11.28 -3.59 -7.08
N GLN A 17 -11.63 -2.84 -8.13
CA GLN A 17 -12.79 -1.94 -8.13
C GLN A 17 -14.12 -2.70 -8.28
N ALA A 18 -14.09 -3.92 -8.81
CA ALA A 18 -15.27 -4.77 -8.99
C ALA A 18 -15.68 -5.50 -7.70
N LEU A 19 -14.84 -5.52 -6.67
CA LEU A 19 -15.15 -6.14 -5.38
C LEU A 19 -16.36 -5.47 -4.71
N PRO A 20 -17.18 -6.19 -3.92
CA PRO A 20 -18.24 -5.59 -3.12
C PRO A 20 -17.73 -4.46 -2.22
N VAL A 21 -18.54 -3.41 -2.04
CA VAL A 21 -18.14 -2.21 -1.28
C VAL A 21 -17.67 -2.55 0.14
N ALA A 22 -18.35 -3.47 0.81
CA ALA A 22 -17.98 -3.92 2.16
C ALA A 22 -16.58 -4.54 2.21
N ASP A 23 -16.21 -5.33 1.20
CA ASP A 23 -14.90 -5.98 1.11
C ASP A 23 -13.80 -4.96 0.80
N ARG A 24 -14.08 -4.02 -0.11
CA ARG A 24 -13.17 -2.91 -0.40
C ARG A 24 -12.86 -2.10 0.85
N GLN A 25 -13.88 -1.79 1.64
CA GLN A 25 -13.72 -1.04 2.90
C GLN A 25 -12.89 -1.81 3.94
N ARG A 26 -13.19 -3.11 4.13
CA ARG A 26 -12.45 -3.97 5.08
C ARG A 26 -10.97 -4.07 4.70
N LEU A 27 -10.68 -4.38 3.43
CA LEU A 27 -9.31 -4.49 2.92
C LEU A 27 -8.59 -3.15 2.97
N ALA A 28 -9.24 -2.06 2.55
CA ALA A 28 -8.62 -0.75 2.54
C ALA A 28 -8.29 -0.24 3.95
N ARG A 29 -9.04 -0.66 4.99
CA ARG A 29 -8.69 -0.38 6.39
C ARG A 29 -7.38 -1.07 6.78
N VAL A 30 -7.32 -2.40 6.59
CA VAL A 30 -6.13 -3.21 6.92
C VAL A 30 -4.89 -2.71 6.16
N LEU A 31 -5.02 -2.41 4.87
CA LEU A 31 -3.90 -1.93 4.06
C LEU A 31 -3.37 -0.56 4.51
N ARG A 32 -4.23 0.32 5.04
CA ARG A 32 -3.77 1.59 5.63
C ARG A 32 -3.02 1.37 6.95
N GLU A 33 -3.49 0.45 7.78
CA GLU A 33 -2.79 0.06 9.02
C GLU A 33 -1.42 -0.55 8.70
N LEU A 34 -1.36 -1.48 7.73
CA LEU A 34 -0.11 -2.07 7.24
C LEU A 34 0.86 -1.03 6.68
N ARG A 35 0.37 -0.04 5.92
CA ARG A 35 1.20 1.08 5.45
C ARG A 35 1.85 1.80 6.61
N THR A 36 1.11 2.12 7.67
CA THR A 36 1.65 2.82 8.85
C THR A 36 2.71 1.97 9.53
N GLN A 37 2.38 0.73 9.88
CA GLN A 37 3.31 -0.18 10.58
C GLN A 37 4.58 -0.45 9.75
N ALA A 38 4.46 -0.65 8.44
CA ALA A 38 5.61 -0.85 7.57
C ALA A 38 6.49 0.41 7.46
N ASN A 39 5.91 1.62 7.49
CA ASN A 39 6.73 2.83 7.55
C ASN A 39 7.51 2.92 8.87
N ASP A 40 6.89 2.57 10.01
CA ASP A 40 7.57 2.56 11.30
C ASP A 40 8.75 1.58 11.30
N GLU A 41 8.58 0.38 10.72
CA GLU A 41 9.66 -0.59 10.57
C GLU A 41 10.76 -0.11 9.61
N ALA A 42 10.40 0.62 8.55
CA ALA A 42 11.37 1.25 7.66
C ALA A 42 12.23 2.28 8.42
N GLU A 43 11.61 3.16 9.23
CA GLU A 43 12.34 4.13 10.04
C GLU A 43 13.27 3.46 11.07
N LYS A 44 12.81 2.40 11.75
CA LYS A 44 13.64 1.61 12.65
C LYS A 44 14.84 0.99 11.93
N ALA A 45 14.65 0.47 10.71
CA ALA A 45 15.73 -0.08 9.91
C ALA A 45 16.72 0.99 9.44
N TRP A 46 16.26 2.18 9.05
CA TRP A 46 17.12 3.33 8.75
C TRP A 46 17.98 3.74 9.94
N ALA A 47 17.37 3.89 11.12
CA ALA A 47 18.08 4.24 12.35
C ALA A 47 19.18 3.21 12.70
N ARG A 48 18.95 1.94 12.39
CA ARG A 48 19.90 0.83 12.58
C ARG A 48 20.89 0.65 11.41
N ARG A 49 20.90 1.57 10.44
CA ARG A 49 21.75 1.53 9.23
C ARG A 49 21.55 0.27 8.37
N LYS A 50 20.34 -0.31 8.39
CA LYS A 50 19.97 -1.49 7.59
C LYS A 50 19.24 -1.08 6.31
N GLY A 51 19.98 -0.44 5.39
CA GLY A 51 19.43 0.15 4.16
C GLY A 51 18.53 -0.79 3.33
N PRO A 52 18.97 -2.01 2.99
CA PRO A 52 18.13 -2.95 2.23
C PRO A 52 16.82 -3.31 2.94
N MET A 53 16.85 -3.50 4.27
CA MET A 53 15.65 -3.80 5.05
C MET A 53 14.70 -2.60 5.11
N ALA A 54 15.25 -1.40 5.21
CA ALA A 54 14.46 -0.18 5.22
C ALA A 54 13.76 0.06 3.87
N ALA A 55 14.45 -0.21 2.75
CA ALA A 55 13.86 -0.18 1.41
C ALA A 55 12.78 -1.26 1.24
N TYR A 56 13.01 -2.47 1.75
CA TYR A 56 12.02 -3.56 1.75
C TYR A 56 10.73 -3.13 2.46
N TRP A 57 10.82 -2.60 3.68
CA TRP A 57 9.65 -2.12 4.42
C TRP A 57 8.96 -0.94 3.71
N ARG A 58 9.72 -0.04 3.10
CA ARG A 58 9.14 1.05 2.30
C ARG A 58 8.39 0.54 1.07
N ALA A 59 8.86 -0.53 0.44
CA ALA A 59 8.15 -1.17 -0.67
C ALA A 59 6.80 -1.73 -0.18
N VAL A 60 6.77 -2.42 0.96
CA VAL A 60 5.52 -2.89 1.58
C VAL A 60 4.55 -1.73 1.83
N ALA A 61 5.02 -0.64 2.43
CA ALA A 61 4.19 0.54 2.67
C ALA A 61 3.65 1.17 1.37
N THR A 62 4.45 1.14 0.30
CA THR A 62 4.10 1.70 -1.01
C THR A 62 3.01 0.87 -1.70
N TYR A 63 3.18 -0.44 -1.79
CA TYR A 63 2.15 -1.33 -2.35
C TYR A 63 0.87 -1.29 -1.52
N ALA A 64 0.97 -1.34 -0.19
CA ALA A 64 -0.21 -1.24 0.68
C ALA A 64 -1.00 0.06 0.44
N ARG A 65 -0.30 1.19 0.25
CA ARG A 65 -0.92 2.47 -0.13
C ARG A 65 -1.62 2.38 -1.48
N HIS A 66 -0.93 1.91 -2.51
CA HIS A 66 -1.48 1.82 -3.86
C HIS A 66 -2.72 0.94 -3.89
N THR A 67 -2.68 -0.23 -3.25
CA THR A 67 -3.84 -1.14 -3.16
C THR A 67 -4.98 -0.49 -2.38
N ALA A 68 -4.71 0.14 -1.24
CA ALA A 68 -5.74 0.82 -0.46
C ALA A 68 -6.41 1.98 -1.22
N HIS A 69 -5.68 2.65 -2.11
CA HIS A 69 -6.22 3.68 -2.99
C HIS A 69 -7.05 3.09 -4.14
N ALA A 70 -6.62 1.98 -4.74
CA ALA A 70 -7.38 1.30 -5.79
C ALA A 70 -8.76 0.84 -5.29
N LEU A 71 -8.84 0.42 -4.02
CA LEU A 71 -10.07 -0.02 -3.36
C LEU A 71 -11.03 1.13 -2.95
N LYS A 72 -10.58 2.40 -2.98
CA LYS A 72 -11.42 3.54 -2.59
C LYS A 72 -12.36 4.04 -3.70
N GLY A 73 -12.08 3.67 -4.95
CA GLY A 73 -13.02 3.89 -6.07
C GLY A 73 -14.30 3.10 -5.86
#